data_AF-F1CJ40-F1
#
_entry.id   AF-F1CJ40-F1
#
_cell.length_a   1.000
_cell.length_b   1.000
_cell.length_c   1.000
_cell.angle_alpha   90.00
_cell.angle_beta   90.00
_cell.angle_gamma   90.00
#
_symmetry.space_group_name_H-M   'P 1'
#
loop_
_entity.id
_entity.type
_entity.pdbx_description
1 polymer ?
#
loop_
_entity_poly.entity_id
_entity_poly.type
_entity_poly.pdbx_seq_one_letter_code
_entity_poly.pdbx_strand_id
1 'polypeptide(L)'
;TQGTYEFLHHVNILCSRWQAPISVAVYAPGDDFISAHLTISYLRQCGPPCIVENVTWHMIYDTDFPPEERKSVVKPINCSDSLNLSSSYKTKKGLLYPINVARNVARLKAETYYIFSSDIELYPSIGIVTQFLDMVQKEENSETLRIYAVPVFEIKKKSELPNVKSELVEMMSKGQAVFFHKYICDACQRFPNRDAWLKNFSSNDSMGIFIVTKRNSSLSSWEPIYISNNQV
;
A
#
# COMPACT_ATOMS: atom_id res chain seq x y z
N THR A 1 2.87 0.64 4.68
CA THR A 1 1.92 -0.43 4.32
C THR A 1 2.02 -1.58 5.32
N GLN A 2 1.17 -2.61 5.22
CA GLN A 2 1.07 -3.68 6.21
C GLN A 2 0.47 -4.96 5.62
N GLY A 3 0.88 -6.11 6.15
CA GLY A 3 0.34 -7.41 5.75
C GLY A 3 0.74 -8.55 6.70
N THR A 4 0.32 -9.76 6.36
CA THR A 4 0.90 -11.01 6.87
C THR A 4 1.83 -11.60 5.80
N TYR A 5 2.55 -12.69 6.11
CA TYR A 5 3.54 -13.25 5.18
C TYR A 5 2.94 -13.63 3.81
N GLU A 6 1.67 -14.04 3.79
CA GLU A 6 0.92 -14.43 2.59
C GLU A 6 0.81 -13.28 1.58
N PHE A 7 0.84 -12.03 2.05
CA PHE A 7 0.67 -10.83 1.22
C PHE A 7 2.00 -10.17 0.82
N LEU A 8 3.15 -10.61 1.33
CA LEU A 8 4.41 -9.92 1.05
C LEU A 8 4.86 -10.00 -0.42
N HIS A 9 4.29 -10.94 -1.19
CA HIS A 9 4.53 -11.03 -2.63
C HIS A 9 4.12 -9.74 -3.39
N HIS A 10 3.16 -8.97 -2.84
CA HIS A 10 2.76 -7.67 -3.38
C HIS A 10 3.89 -6.63 -3.35
N VAL A 11 4.86 -6.77 -2.44
CA VAL A 11 5.98 -5.84 -2.29
C VAL A 11 6.84 -5.77 -3.56
N ASN A 12 6.93 -6.84 -4.34
CA ASN A 12 7.62 -6.84 -5.64
C ASN A 12 7.07 -5.75 -6.59
N ILE A 13 5.74 -5.70 -6.74
CA ILE A 13 5.06 -4.74 -7.60
C ILE A 13 5.08 -3.36 -6.96
N LEU A 14 4.78 -3.26 -5.66
CA LEU A 14 4.78 -1.99 -4.94
C LEU A 14 6.13 -1.29 -5.05
N CYS A 15 7.22 -2.00 -4.75
CA CYS A 15 8.56 -1.45 -4.79
C CYS A 15 8.91 -0.91 -6.18
N SER A 16 8.60 -1.69 -7.22
CA SER A 16 8.87 -1.32 -8.61
C SER A 16 8.10 -0.10 -9.07
N ARG A 17 6.88 0.13 -8.56
CA ARG A 17 6.02 1.27 -8.96
C ARG A 17 6.18 2.49 -8.07
N TRP A 18 6.49 2.28 -6.79
CA TRP A 18 6.67 3.33 -5.79
C TRP A 18 8.02 4.02 -5.91
N GLN A 19 9.12 3.27 -6.10
CA GLN A 19 10.48 3.82 -6.30
C GLN A 19 10.93 4.82 -5.22
N ALA A 20 10.52 4.59 -3.97
CA ALA A 20 10.91 5.37 -2.79
C ALA A 20 10.86 4.47 -1.54
N PRO A 21 11.27 4.95 -0.34
CA PRO A 21 11.24 4.14 0.87
C PRO A 21 9.85 3.56 1.18
N ILE A 22 9.80 2.28 1.58
CA ILE A 22 8.59 1.55 1.99
C ILE A 22 8.79 0.99 3.39
N SER A 23 7.97 1.45 4.34
CA SER A 23 7.83 0.80 5.65
C SER A 23 6.71 -0.26 5.60
N VAL A 24 7.05 -1.51 5.91
CA VAL A 24 6.13 -2.66 5.90
C VAL A 24 6.02 -3.25 7.30
N ALA A 25 4.86 -3.12 7.94
CA ALA A 25 4.55 -3.89 9.14
C ALA A 25 4.08 -5.30 8.78
N VAL A 26 4.69 -6.32 9.37
CA VAL A 26 4.42 -7.74 9.10
C VAL A 26 3.91 -8.40 10.37
N TYR A 27 2.63 -8.75 10.40
CA TYR A 27 2.06 -9.49 11.52
C TYR A 27 2.37 -10.97 11.38
N ALA A 28 3.04 -11.51 12.40
CA ALA A 28 3.63 -12.83 12.36
C ALA A 28 3.64 -13.49 13.75
N PRO A 29 2.45 -13.84 14.31
CA PRO A 29 2.33 -14.51 15.60
C PRO A 29 2.83 -15.97 15.54
N GLY A 30 3.45 -16.45 16.62
CA GLY A 30 3.91 -17.83 16.73
C GLY A 30 4.77 -18.28 15.55
N ASP A 31 4.38 -19.39 14.91
CA ASP A 31 5.11 -19.98 13.77
C ASP A 31 5.08 -19.12 12.50
N ASP A 32 4.17 -18.13 12.39
CA ASP A 32 4.14 -17.22 11.24
C ASP A 32 5.41 -16.37 11.16
N PHE A 33 6.11 -16.18 12.28
CA PHE A 33 7.39 -15.48 12.33
C PHE A 33 8.44 -16.10 11.41
N ILE A 34 8.52 -17.45 11.39
CA ILE A 34 9.47 -18.17 10.53
C ILE A 34 9.06 -18.03 9.07
N SER A 35 7.77 -18.21 8.76
CA SER A 35 7.25 -18.05 7.40
C SER A 35 7.52 -16.64 6.86
N ALA A 36 7.22 -15.60 7.65
CA ALA A 36 7.51 -14.21 7.33
C ALA A 36 9.01 -13.96 7.11
N HIS A 37 9.87 -14.45 8.00
CA HIS A 37 11.32 -14.29 7.87
C HIS A 37 11.85 -14.94 6.58
N LEU A 38 11.40 -16.16 6.25
CA LEU A 38 11.77 -16.84 5.01
C LEU A 38 11.28 -16.09 3.77
N THR A 39 10.03 -15.61 3.79
CA THR A 39 9.47 -14.80 2.69
C THR A 39 10.23 -13.50 2.50
N ILE A 40 10.56 -12.77 3.58
CA ILE A 40 11.36 -11.53 3.51
C ILE A 40 12.74 -11.82 2.93
N SER A 41 13.39 -12.88 3.40
CA SER A 41 14.74 -13.25 2.94
C SER A 41 14.73 -13.62 1.46
N TYR A 42 13.71 -14.35 1.00
CA TYR A 42 13.51 -14.65 -0.41
C TYR A 42 13.29 -13.39 -1.25
N LEU A 43 12.42 -12.48 -0.80
CA LEU A 43 12.16 -11.22 -1.51
C LEU A 43 13.41 -10.35 -1.62
N ARG A 44 14.24 -10.30 -0.56
CA ARG A 44 15.50 -9.54 -0.59
C ARG A 44 16.53 -10.15 -1.54
N GLN A 45 16.57 -11.47 -1.69
CA GLN A 45 17.55 -12.15 -2.53
C GLN A 45 17.11 -12.30 -3.99
N CYS A 46 15.81 -12.52 -4.20
CA CYS A 46 15.24 -12.92 -5.50
C CYS A 46 14.28 -11.89 -6.09
N GLY A 47 13.87 -10.90 -5.31
CA GLY A 47 13.01 -9.80 -5.79
C GLY A 47 13.80 -8.70 -6.50
N PRO A 48 13.11 -7.64 -6.95
CA PRO A 48 13.78 -6.51 -7.59
C PRO A 48 14.76 -5.80 -6.63
N PRO A 49 15.86 -5.22 -7.14
CA PRO A 49 16.90 -4.59 -6.30
C PRO A 49 16.37 -3.55 -5.32
N CYS A 50 15.31 -2.83 -5.71
CA CYS A 50 14.66 -1.84 -4.87
C CYS A 50 14.16 -2.42 -3.53
N ILE A 51 13.91 -3.73 -3.40
CA ILE A 51 13.51 -4.34 -2.12
C ILE A 51 14.63 -4.23 -1.09
N VAL A 52 15.87 -4.42 -1.52
CA VAL A 52 17.04 -4.29 -0.64
C VAL A 52 17.30 -2.83 -0.31
N GLU A 53 17.12 -1.95 -1.28
CA GLU A 53 17.45 -0.52 -1.19
C GLU A 53 16.41 0.28 -0.41
N ASN A 54 15.13 0.00 -0.63
CA ASN A 54 14.04 0.90 -0.22
C ASN A 54 13.09 0.28 0.81
N VAL A 55 13.09 -1.05 1.05
CA VAL A 55 12.08 -1.69 1.92
C VAL A 55 12.63 -1.99 3.30
N THR A 56 11.95 -1.45 4.32
CA THR A 56 12.18 -1.76 5.73
C THR A 56 11.03 -2.58 6.29
N TRP A 57 11.36 -3.66 7.00
CA TRP A 57 10.41 -4.64 7.52
C TRP A 57 10.29 -4.53 9.04
N HIS A 58 9.06 -4.51 9.57
CA HIS A 58 8.77 -4.40 10.99
C HIS A 58 7.90 -5.57 11.43
N MET A 59 8.53 -6.59 12.02
CA MET A 59 7.83 -7.77 12.52
C MET A 59 7.05 -7.43 13.79
N ILE A 60 5.77 -7.78 13.83
CA ILE A 60 4.88 -7.58 14.98
C ILE A 60 4.12 -8.86 15.29
N TYR A 61 3.82 -9.08 16.57
CA TYR A 61 3.07 -10.24 17.06
C TYR A 61 2.42 -9.87 18.40
N ASP A 62 1.37 -10.60 18.79
CA ASP A 62 0.79 -10.44 20.12
C ASP A 62 1.72 -11.05 21.17
N THR A 63 1.84 -10.40 22.33
CA THR A 63 2.69 -10.88 23.44
C THR A 63 2.27 -12.25 23.96
N ASP A 64 1.00 -12.62 23.80
CA ASP A 64 0.46 -13.93 24.17
C ASP A 64 0.86 -15.04 23.17
N PHE A 65 1.29 -14.65 21.96
CA PHE A 65 1.69 -15.56 20.88
C PHE A 65 3.09 -15.20 20.35
N PRO A 66 4.12 -15.21 21.21
CA PRO A 66 5.48 -14.88 20.79
C PRO A 66 6.02 -15.92 19.80
N PRO A 67 7.00 -15.55 18.96
CA PRO A 67 7.72 -16.52 18.14
C PRO A 67 8.38 -17.59 19.01
N GLU A 68 8.28 -18.85 18.62
CA GLU A 68 9.03 -19.91 19.30
C GLU A 68 10.53 -19.77 19.03
N GLU A 69 11.36 -19.89 20.07
CA GLU A 69 12.81 -19.94 19.95
C GLU A 69 13.25 -21.28 19.32
N ARG A 70 13.13 -21.38 17.99
CA ARG A 70 13.69 -22.50 17.23
C ARG A 70 14.99 -22.04 16.55
N LYS A 71 16.05 -22.83 16.71
CA LYS A 71 17.28 -22.68 15.90
C LYS A 71 16.92 -22.97 14.44
N SER A 72 16.60 -21.93 13.68
CA SER A 72 16.37 -22.06 12.24
C SER A 72 17.70 -22.36 11.57
N VAL A 73 17.82 -23.55 10.98
CA VAL A 73 18.89 -23.83 10.02
C VAL A 73 18.50 -23.10 8.74
N VAL A 74 19.02 -21.89 8.56
CA VAL A 74 18.82 -21.11 7.35
C VAL A 74 19.47 -21.86 6.20
N LYS A 75 18.66 -22.56 5.40
CA LYS A 75 19.11 -23.15 4.15
C LYS A 75 19.44 -22.01 3.17
N PRO A 76 20.45 -22.18 2.31
CA PRO A 76 20.69 -21.25 1.21
C PRO A 76 19.40 -21.09 0.40
N ILE A 77 19.02 -19.85 0.11
CA ILE A 77 17.83 -19.56 -0.70
C ILE A 77 18.20 -19.73 -2.17
N ASN A 78 17.38 -20.50 -2.87
CA ASN A 78 17.42 -20.65 -4.32
C ASN A 78 16.18 -19.98 -4.92
N CYS A 79 16.37 -19.04 -5.86
CA CYS A 79 15.29 -18.27 -6.43
C CYS A 79 14.36 -19.07 -7.35
N SER A 80 14.80 -20.25 -7.81
CA SER A 80 13.97 -21.18 -8.58
C SER A 80 13.06 -22.04 -7.70
N ASP A 81 13.30 -22.10 -6.40
CA ASP A 81 12.54 -22.96 -5.49
C ASP A 81 11.30 -22.22 -4.96
N SER A 82 10.18 -22.94 -4.86
CA SER A 82 9.03 -22.47 -4.12
C SER A 82 9.31 -22.53 -2.61
N LEU A 83 8.99 -21.46 -1.88
CA LEU A 83 9.05 -21.49 -0.42
C LEU A 83 8.02 -22.48 0.13
N ASN A 84 8.50 -23.52 0.82
CA ASN A 84 7.63 -24.43 1.57
C ASN A 84 7.27 -23.78 2.92
N LEU A 85 6.21 -22.97 2.90
CA LEU A 85 5.75 -22.23 4.07
C LEU A 85 4.78 -23.08 4.89
N SER A 86 4.88 -22.94 6.21
CA SER A 86 3.91 -23.59 7.10
C SER A 86 2.54 -22.93 6.96
N SER A 87 1.49 -23.67 7.27
CA SER A 87 0.12 -23.14 7.38
C SER A 87 0.03 -22.10 8.51
N SER A 88 -0.58 -20.95 8.19
CA SER A 88 -0.72 -19.77 9.04
C SER A 88 -1.16 -20.07 10.48
N TYR A 89 -0.31 -19.72 11.45
CA TYR A 89 -0.58 -19.79 12.88
C TYR A 89 -1.77 -18.91 13.25
N LYS A 90 -1.81 -17.67 12.74
CA LYS A 90 -2.97 -16.77 12.89
C LYS A 90 -4.27 -17.49 12.50
N THR A 91 -4.30 -18.13 11.32
CA THR A 91 -5.49 -18.82 10.83
C THR A 91 -5.85 -20.03 11.69
N LYS A 92 -4.85 -20.86 12.05
CA LYS A 92 -5.06 -22.03 12.93
C LYS A 92 -5.65 -21.67 14.29
N LYS A 93 -5.23 -20.55 14.86
CA LYS A 93 -5.67 -20.09 16.18
C LYS A 93 -6.86 -19.13 16.11
N GLY A 94 -7.36 -18.80 14.93
CA GLY A 94 -8.47 -17.88 14.75
C GLY A 94 -8.15 -16.45 15.23
N LEU A 95 -6.89 -16.03 15.14
CA LEU A 95 -6.47 -14.71 15.63
C LEU A 95 -6.97 -13.60 14.71
N LEU A 96 -7.42 -12.51 15.33
CA LEU A 96 -7.78 -11.28 14.62
C LEU A 96 -6.52 -10.62 14.08
N TYR A 97 -6.62 -10.03 12.88
CA TYR A 97 -5.53 -9.24 12.33
C TYR A 97 -5.53 -7.83 12.93
N PRO A 98 -4.49 -7.39 13.65
CA PRO A 98 -4.47 -6.09 14.31
C PRO A 98 -4.14 -4.96 13.33
N ILE A 99 -5.01 -4.73 12.34
CA ILE A 99 -4.76 -3.82 11.20
C ILE A 99 -4.37 -2.40 11.63
N ASN A 100 -5.03 -1.85 12.66
CA ASN A 100 -4.71 -0.49 13.13
C ASN A 100 -3.33 -0.43 13.82
N VAL A 101 -2.93 -1.48 14.52
CA VAL A 101 -1.58 -1.57 15.10
C VAL A 101 -0.55 -1.65 13.98
N ALA A 102 -0.78 -2.49 12.98
CA ALA A 102 0.12 -2.65 11.85
C ALA A 102 0.27 -1.35 11.03
N ARG A 103 -0.84 -0.63 10.77
CA ARG A 103 -0.82 0.70 10.14
C ARG A 103 -0.01 1.70 10.96
N ASN A 104 -0.22 1.74 12.27
CA ASN A 104 0.51 2.65 13.17
C ASN A 104 2.01 2.33 13.21
N VAL A 105 2.39 1.06 13.30
CA VAL A 105 3.80 0.63 13.29
C VAL A 105 4.47 1.05 12.00
N ALA A 106 3.85 0.80 10.84
CA ALA A 106 4.40 1.21 9.56
C ALA A 106 4.53 2.74 9.43
N ARG A 107 3.52 3.50 9.89
CA ARG A 107 3.57 4.98 9.87
C ARG A 107 4.67 5.53 10.77
N LEU A 108 4.73 5.07 12.03
CA LEU A 108 5.70 5.55 13.02
C LEU A 108 7.14 5.18 12.68
N LYS A 109 7.35 4.17 11.82
CA LYS A 109 8.66 3.75 11.34
C LYS A 109 9.01 4.29 9.95
N ALA A 110 8.12 5.06 9.33
CA ALA A 110 8.45 5.77 8.10
C ALA A 110 9.33 6.99 8.42
N GLU A 111 10.46 7.11 7.74
CA GLU A 111 11.46 8.17 7.95
C GLU A 111 11.29 9.36 7.00
N THR A 112 10.27 9.33 6.14
CA THR A 112 10.00 10.37 5.14
C THR A 112 9.06 11.45 5.68
N TYR A 113 9.21 12.68 5.17
CA TYR A 113 8.31 13.79 5.56
C TYR A 113 6.87 13.54 5.11
N TYR A 114 6.68 13.16 3.83
CA TYR A 114 5.41 12.72 3.29
C TYR A 114 5.27 11.20 3.36
N ILE A 115 4.08 10.73 3.73
CA ILE A 115 3.74 9.32 3.88
C ILE A 115 2.50 9.03 3.04
N PHE A 116 2.57 7.99 2.21
CA PHE A 116 1.41 7.43 1.54
C PHE A 116 0.86 6.24 2.34
N SER A 117 -0.23 6.45 3.06
CA SER A 117 -0.85 5.39 3.87
C SER A 117 -1.72 4.51 2.98
N SER A 118 -1.14 3.42 2.47
CA SER A 118 -1.80 2.49 1.54
C SER A 118 -1.71 1.03 2.00
N ASP A 119 -2.78 0.28 1.78
CA ASP A 119 -2.82 -1.17 1.97
C ASP A 119 -1.92 -1.86 0.92
N ILE A 120 -1.39 -3.05 1.27
CA ILE A 120 -0.31 -3.68 0.51
C ILE A 120 -0.74 -4.17 -0.89
N GLU A 121 -2.04 -4.32 -1.10
CA GLU A 121 -2.64 -4.76 -2.37
C GLU A 121 -2.93 -3.61 -3.33
N LEU A 122 -2.79 -2.36 -2.87
CA LEU A 122 -3.07 -1.16 -3.66
C LEU A 122 -1.81 -0.64 -4.34
N TYR A 123 -1.76 -0.81 -5.66
CA TYR A 123 -0.59 -0.42 -6.45
C TYR A 123 -0.72 1.02 -6.98
N PRO A 124 0.25 1.90 -6.68
CA PRO A 124 0.21 3.27 -7.20
C PRO A 124 0.45 3.33 -8.71
N SER A 125 0.06 4.44 -9.35
CA SER A 125 0.54 4.80 -10.69
C SER A 125 2.07 4.96 -10.71
N ILE A 126 2.69 4.68 -11.86
CA ILE A 126 4.14 4.88 -11.99
C ILE A 126 4.49 6.36 -11.88
N GLY A 127 5.63 6.66 -11.27
CA GLY A 127 6.10 8.05 -11.10
C GLY A 127 5.30 8.88 -10.11
N ILE A 128 4.39 8.28 -9.33
CA ILE A 128 3.56 9.00 -8.34
C ILE A 128 4.41 9.85 -7.38
N VAL A 129 5.57 9.36 -6.95
CA VAL A 129 6.43 10.05 -5.96
C VAL A 129 6.97 11.34 -6.55
N THR A 130 7.63 11.28 -7.69
CA THR A 130 8.19 12.46 -8.36
C THR A 130 7.09 13.47 -8.68
N GLN A 131 5.99 13.01 -9.28
CA GLN A 131 4.88 13.89 -9.65
C GLN A 131 4.22 14.55 -8.44
N PHE A 132 4.09 13.82 -7.33
CA PHE A 132 3.56 14.38 -6.08
C PHE A 132 4.49 15.44 -5.50
N LEU A 133 5.80 15.17 -5.46
CA LEU A 133 6.79 16.12 -4.94
C LEU A 133 6.84 17.40 -5.80
N ASP A 134 6.80 17.26 -7.13
CA ASP A 134 6.74 18.39 -8.07
C ASP A 134 5.46 19.22 -7.87
N MET A 135 4.32 18.56 -7.61
CA MET A 135 3.05 19.22 -7.35
C MET A 135 3.12 20.02 -6.04
N VAL A 136 3.55 19.41 -4.93
CA VAL A 136 3.57 20.10 -3.63
C VAL A 136 4.66 21.17 -3.52
N GLN A 137 5.72 21.10 -4.34
CA GLN A 137 6.72 22.17 -4.41
C GLN A 137 6.14 23.44 -5.07
N LYS A 138 5.20 23.27 -6.01
CA LYS A 138 4.51 24.39 -6.70
C LYS A 138 3.37 24.97 -5.86
N GLU A 139 2.79 24.16 -5.00
CA GLU A 139 1.85 24.64 -3.98
C GLU A 139 2.63 25.49 -2.98
N GLU A 140 2.40 26.81 -2.97
CA GLU A 140 3.00 27.70 -1.96
C GLU A 140 2.74 27.17 -0.54
N ASN A 141 3.76 27.24 0.33
CA ASN A 141 3.72 26.74 1.72
C ASN A 141 2.46 27.24 2.43
N SER A 142 1.44 26.38 2.48
CA SER A 142 0.27 26.64 3.30
C SER A 142 0.53 26.08 4.68
N GLU A 143 0.46 26.92 5.70
CA GLU A 143 0.50 26.53 7.12
C GLU A 143 -0.68 25.62 7.53
N THR A 144 -1.58 25.26 6.61
CA THR A 144 -2.74 24.43 6.89
C THR A 144 -2.40 22.95 6.78
N LEU A 145 -2.76 22.18 7.80
CA LEU A 145 -2.72 20.72 7.74
C LEU A 145 -3.64 20.23 6.61
N ARG A 146 -3.06 19.47 5.67
CA ARG A 146 -3.74 18.94 4.50
C ARG A 146 -3.41 17.46 4.34
N ILE A 147 -4.39 16.73 3.82
CA ILE A 147 -4.17 15.39 3.26
C ILE A 147 -4.48 15.46 1.76
N TYR A 148 -3.76 14.65 0.98
CA TYR A 148 -3.94 14.52 -0.45
C TYR A 148 -4.59 13.17 -0.71
N ALA A 149 -5.92 13.17 -0.83
CA ALA A 149 -6.67 11.95 -1.12
C ALA A 149 -6.37 11.46 -2.55
N VAL A 150 -5.99 10.19 -2.68
CA VAL A 150 -5.65 9.54 -3.94
C VAL A 150 -6.81 8.62 -4.33
N PRO A 151 -7.49 8.86 -5.46
CA PRO A 151 -8.55 7.97 -5.96
C PRO A 151 -8.05 6.54 -6.19
N VAL A 152 -8.81 5.56 -5.72
CA VAL A 152 -8.52 4.12 -5.84
C VAL A 152 -9.54 3.44 -6.73
N PHE A 153 -9.10 2.42 -7.47
CA PHE A 153 -9.90 1.69 -8.45
C PHE A 153 -9.66 0.19 -8.32
N GLU A 154 -10.70 -0.59 -8.62
CA GLU A 154 -10.62 -2.04 -8.76
C GLU A 154 -10.61 -2.37 -10.25
N ILE A 155 -9.69 -3.24 -10.65
CA ILE A 155 -9.61 -3.74 -12.03
C ILE A 155 -10.00 -5.21 -12.08
N LYS A 156 -10.49 -5.65 -13.25
CA LYS A 156 -10.76 -7.08 -13.47
C LYS A 156 -9.49 -7.90 -13.28
N LYS A 157 -9.65 -9.08 -12.67
CA LYS A 157 -8.56 -10.05 -12.49
C LYS A 157 -7.92 -10.36 -13.85
N LYS A 158 -6.59 -10.42 -13.90
CA LYS A 158 -5.76 -10.64 -15.10
C LYS A 158 -5.71 -9.47 -16.09
N SER A 159 -6.35 -8.33 -15.82
CA SER A 159 -6.07 -7.11 -16.57
C SER A 159 -4.69 -6.57 -16.21
N GLU A 160 -4.04 -5.92 -17.17
CA GLU A 160 -2.79 -5.20 -16.91
C GLU A 160 -3.06 -4.00 -16.00
N LEU A 161 -2.07 -3.67 -15.17
CA LEU A 161 -2.16 -2.53 -14.26
C LEU A 161 -1.97 -1.23 -15.06
N PRO A 162 -2.89 -0.26 -14.93
CA PRO A 162 -2.71 1.02 -15.60
C PRO A 162 -1.50 1.75 -14.99
N ASN A 163 -0.61 2.22 -15.85
CA ASN A 163 0.56 3.00 -15.50
C ASN A 163 0.18 4.45 -15.18
N VAL A 164 -0.71 5.01 -16.00
CA VAL A 164 -1.12 6.42 -15.95
C VAL A 164 -2.66 6.54 -15.94
N LYS A 165 -3.16 7.76 -15.66
CA LYS A 165 -4.59 8.03 -15.56
C LYS A 165 -5.34 7.79 -16.87
N SER A 166 -4.75 8.13 -18.01
CA SER A 166 -5.33 7.93 -19.34
C SER A 166 -5.67 6.46 -19.61
N GLU A 167 -4.75 5.54 -19.32
CA GLU A 167 -4.98 4.08 -19.39
C GLU A 167 -6.10 3.63 -18.44
N LEU A 168 -6.11 4.12 -17.19
CA LEU A 168 -7.17 3.81 -16.23
C LEU A 168 -8.56 4.27 -16.72
N VAL A 169 -8.66 5.48 -17.28
CA VAL A 169 -9.93 6.00 -17.81
C VAL A 169 -10.40 5.19 -19.02
N GLU A 170 -9.48 4.72 -19.86
CA GLU A 170 -9.80 3.78 -20.94
C GLU A 170 -10.31 2.44 -20.39
N MET A 171 -9.70 1.91 -19.33
CA MET A 171 -10.21 0.69 -18.67
C MET A 171 -11.61 0.91 -18.07
N MET A 172 -11.88 2.08 -17.49
CA MET A 172 -13.21 2.44 -16.98
C MET A 172 -14.25 2.47 -18.11
N SER A 173 -13.92 3.04 -19.27
CA SER A 173 -14.85 3.12 -20.41
C SER A 173 -15.17 1.74 -21.00
N LYS A 174 -14.21 0.81 -20.95
CA LYS A 174 -14.39 -0.62 -21.34
C LYS A 174 -15.07 -1.47 -20.26
N GLY A 175 -15.41 -0.89 -19.10
CA GLY A 175 -15.95 -1.63 -17.96
C GLY A 175 -14.97 -2.68 -17.40
N GLN A 176 -13.67 -2.45 -17.54
CA GLN A 176 -12.58 -3.28 -16.99
C GLN A 176 -12.08 -2.76 -15.65
N ALA A 177 -12.42 -1.51 -15.30
CA ALA A 177 -12.17 -0.91 -14.00
C ALA A 177 -13.45 -0.33 -13.41
N VAL A 178 -13.51 -0.23 -12.08
CA VAL A 178 -14.55 0.46 -11.32
C VAL A 178 -13.93 1.25 -10.17
N PHE A 179 -14.68 2.21 -9.62
CA PHE A 179 -14.27 2.87 -8.37
C PHE A 179 -14.13 1.84 -7.24
N PHE A 180 -13.13 2.02 -6.40
CA PHE A 180 -12.88 1.13 -5.26
C PHE A 180 -14.09 1.04 -4.33
N HIS A 181 -14.45 -0.17 -3.93
CA HIS A 181 -15.63 -0.48 -3.13
C HIS A 181 -16.96 0.03 -3.70
N LYS A 182 -17.07 0.29 -5.02
CA LYS A 182 -18.31 0.77 -5.67
C LYS A 182 -19.53 -0.08 -5.32
N TYR A 183 -19.36 -1.40 -5.23
CA TYR A 183 -20.44 -2.36 -4.96
C TYR A 183 -20.51 -2.82 -3.48
N ILE A 184 -19.61 -2.35 -2.62
CA ILE A 184 -19.52 -2.72 -1.20
C ILE A 184 -19.90 -1.52 -0.33
N CYS A 185 -19.19 -0.41 -0.48
CA CYS A 185 -19.50 0.86 0.18
C CYS A 185 -19.03 2.03 -0.69
N ASP A 186 -19.81 2.40 -1.70
CA ASP A 186 -19.47 3.54 -2.57
C ASP A 186 -19.30 4.83 -1.75
N ALA A 187 -20.13 5.04 -0.72
CA ALA A 187 -20.05 6.21 0.15
C ALA A 187 -18.73 6.30 0.95
N CYS A 188 -18.07 5.16 1.23
CA CYS A 188 -16.84 5.13 2.02
C CYS A 188 -15.62 5.66 1.23
N GLN A 189 -15.64 5.50 -0.10
CA GLN A 189 -14.51 5.82 -0.98
C GLN A 189 -14.83 6.93 -1.99
N ARG A 190 -16.10 7.37 -2.07
CA ARG A 190 -16.54 8.42 -2.99
C ARG A 190 -15.87 9.75 -2.66
N PHE A 191 -15.33 10.39 -3.69
CA PHE A 191 -14.78 11.74 -3.63
C PHE A 191 -15.60 12.71 -4.51
N PRO A 192 -15.54 14.04 -4.23
CA PRO A 192 -16.32 15.03 -4.97
C PRO A 192 -16.02 15.03 -6.47
N ASN A 193 -17.06 15.23 -7.29
CA ASN A 193 -16.95 15.44 -8.74
C ASN A 193 -16.20 14.31 -9.49
N ARG A 194 -16.32 13.06 -9.05
CA ARG A 194 -15.60 11.90 -9.64
C ARG A 194 -15.81 11.72 -11.14
N ASP A 195 -17.01 12.01 -11.65
CA ASP A 195 -17.31 11.88 -13.08
C ASP A 195 -16.65 12.99 -13.90
N ALA A 196 -16.46 14.18 -13.31
CA ALA A 196 -15.67 15.25 -13.91
C ALA A 196 -14.17 14.96 -13.78
N TRP A 197 -13.73 14.31 -12.69
CA TRP A 197 -12.34 13.87 -12.53
C TRP A 197 -11.92 12.92 -13.66
N LEU A 198 -12.78 11.99 -14.08
CA LEU A 198 -12.50 11.09 -15.21
C LEU A 198 -12.27 11.83 -16.54
N LYS A 199 -12.82 13.05 -16.69
CA LYS A 199 -12.71 13.87 -17.90
C LYS A 199 -11.61 14.93 -17.81
N ASN A 200 -11.04 15.14 -16.62
CA ASN A 200 -10.00 16.13 -16.39
C ASN A 200 -8.62 15.49 -16.64
N PHE A 201 -7.92 15.95 -17.66
CA PHE A 201 -6.55 15.54 -17.96
C PHE A 201 -5.63 16.75 -17.90
N SER A 202 -4.52 16.59 -17.20
CA SER A 202 -3.43 17.56 -17.21
C SER A 202 -2.62 17.41 -18.49
N SER A 203 -1.95 18.48 -18.93
CA SER A 203 -0.94 18.38 -19.98
C SER A 203 0.14 17.38 -19.56
N ASN A 204 0.50 16.46 -20.47
CA ASN A 204 1.51 15.41 -20.28
C ASN A 204 1.24 14.46 -19.09
N ASP A 205 -0.03 14.19 -18.74
CA ASP A 205 -0.42 13.30 -17.63
C ASP A 205 0.20 13.70 -16.27
N SER A 206 0.53 14.98 -16.09
CA SER A 206 1.10 15.50 -14.84
C SER A 206 0.10 15.47 -13.67
N MET A 207 0.60 15.21 -12.46
CA MET A 207 -0.18 15.29 -11.23
C MET A 207 -0.51 16.74 -10.86
N GLY A 208 -1.76 16.98 -10.45
CA GLY A 208 -2.24 18.26 -9.96
C GLY A 208 -3.43 18.11 -9.03
N ILE A 209 -3.74 19.18 -8.29
CA ILE A 209 -4.89 19.22 -7.39
C ILE A 209 -6.17 19.37 -8.22
N PHE A 210 -7.02 18.34 -8.19
CA PHE A 210 -8.31 18.39 -8.88
C PHE A 210 -9.33 19.26 -8.15
N ILE A 211 -9.41 19.11 -6.82
CA ILE A 211 -10.34 19.86 -5.97
C ILE A 211 -9.80 19.95 -4.54
N VAL A 212 -9.96 21.11 -3.92
CA VAL A 212 -9.72 21.31 -2.49
C VAL A 212 -11.07 21.42 -1.79
N THR A 213 -11.26 20.64 -0.74
CA THR A 213 -12.48 20.70 0.08
C THR A 213 -12.18 20.38 1.53
N LYS A 214 -13.15 20.64 2.41
CA LYS A 214 -13.08 20.29 3.84
C LYS A 214 -13.89 19.03 4.10
N ARG A 215 -13.47 18.24 5.09
CA ARG A 215 -14.21 17.06 5.54
C ARG A 215 -15.62 17.49 5.96
N ASN A 216 -16.63 16.88 5.36
CA ASN A 216 -18.01 17.03 5.79
C ASN A 216 -18.29 16.02 6.91
N SER A 217 -18.62 16.50 8.11
CA SER A 217 -18.90 15.65 9.28
C SER A 217 -20.11 14.73 9.07
N SER A 218 -21.03 15.08 8.17
CA SER A 218 -22.16 14.21 7.82
C SER A 218 -21.75 12.98 6.99
N LEU A 219 -20.53 12.95 6.44
CA LEU A 219 -19.97 11.83 5.68
C LEU A 219 -18.96 11.08 6.57
N SER A 220 -19.44 10.54 7.69
CA SER A 220 -18.60 9.91 8.71
C SER A 220 -17.87 8.65 8.21
N SER A 221 -18.44 7.93 7.25
CA SER A 221 -17.89 6.69 6.68
C SER A 221 -16.76 6.88 5.67
N TRP A 222 -16.35 8.12 5.38
CA TRP A 222 -15.32 8.38 4.38
C TRP A 222 -13.93 7.96 4.88
N GLU A 223 -13.30 7.04 4.16
CA GLU A 223 -12.03 6.38 4.48
C GLU A 223 -11.05 6.47 3.31
N PRO A 224 -10.56 7.68 2.97
CA PRO A 224 -9.69 7.84 1.81
C PRO A 224 -8.36 7.12 2.00
N ILE A 225 -7.76 6.71 0.89
CA ILE A 225 -6.33 6.43 0.81
C ILE A 225 -5.64 7.76 0.47
N TYR A 226 -4.63 8.15 1.21
CA TYR A 226 -4.09 9.52 1.13
C TYR A 226 -2.59 9.60 1.40
N ILE A 227 -2.00 10.67 0.86
CA ILE A 227 -0.67 11.15 1.22
C ILE A 227 -0.83 12.29 2.25
N SER A 228 -0.03 12.31 3.30
CA SER A 228 0.03 13.41 4.27
C SER A 228 1.46 13.59 4.77
N ASN A 229 1.72 14.65 5.55
CA ASN A 229 2.92 14.65 6.38
C ASN A 229 2.76 13.61 7.53
N ASN A 230 3.85 13.24 8.19
CA ASN A 230 3.85 12.29 9.31
C ASN A 230 3.27 12.87 10.64
N GLN A 231 2.67 14.05 10.61
CA GLN A 231 2.03 14.66 11.78
C GLN A 231 0.52 14.38 11.84
N VAL A 232 -0.06 13.93 10.72
CA VAL A 232 -1.48 13.61 10.56
C VAL A 232 -1.73 12.11 10.75
#